data_AF-A0A927TB63-F1
#
_entry.id   AF-A0A927TB63-F1
#
_cell.length_a   1.000
_cell.length_b   1.000
_cell.length_c   1.000
_cell.angle_alpha   90.00
_cell.angle_beta   90.00
_cell.angle_gamma   90.00
#
_symmetry.space_group_name_H-M   'P 1'
#
loop_
_entity.id
_entity.type
_entity.pdbx_description
1 polymer ?
#
loop_
_entity_poly.entity_id
_entity_poly.type
_entity_poly.pdbx_seq_one_letter_code
_entity_poly.pdbx_strand_id
1 'polypeptide(L)'
;MKISTLFYTIKQGLANIFRNKMFSLASIATISACLFLFGLFYAIVANFQHIVRTAEEGVSVTVFFHYEGELPDGCEQHFEGQVPTAERIEEIGQQIAGRVEVSSVEFVSDEEAWETFGKDYFGEDFKDGFPDNPLAGEDSYQVFLSDVSMQGTLVSWLESIPEVRLVRYSEATANTLSGVNLLIAYVSIGIIAILLAVSIFLISNTVAVGISVRKEEISIMKYIGATDFFVRAPFVVEGMIIGLIGAIIPLGLIYSVYNYALTYVMGRFEMLSGFLNFLSVKEIFTILAPVSLLVGVGIGFMGSISTVRKHLKI
;
A
#
# COMPACT_ATOMS: atom_id res chain seq x y z
N MET A 1 7.66 38.37 -9.38
CA MET A 1 6.36 39.03 -9.66
C MET A 1 6.00 39.90 -8.48
N LYS A 2 5.37 41.07 -8.68
CA LYS A 2 4.78 41.84 -7.57
C LYS A 2 3.57 41.08 -7.03
N ILE A 3 3.30 41.15 -5.73
CA ILE A 3 2.13 40.51 -5.08
C ILE A 3 0.82 40.91 -5.76
N SER A 4 0.70 42.15 -6.23
CA SER A 4 -0.46 42.64 -6.98
C SER A 4 -0.71 41.89 -8.30
N THR A 5 0.36 41.44 -8.97
CA THR A 5 0.25 40.67 -10.22
C THR A 5 -0.27 39.26 -9.94
N LEU A 6 0.14 38.64 -8.82
CA LEU A 6 -0.33 37.31 -8.43
C LEU A 6 -1.84 37.31 -8.14
N PHE A 7 -2.32 38.27 -7.35
CA PHE A 7 -3.76 38.42 -7.05
C PHE A 7 -4.59 38.71 -8.31
N TYR A 8 -4.06 39.51 -9.24
CA TYR A 8 -4.69 39.75 -10.53
C TYR A 8 -4.86 38.44 -11.31
N THR A 9 -3.79 37.63 -11.42
CA THR A 9 -3.83 36.35 -12.14
C THR A 9 -4.82 35.37 -11.52
N ILE A 10 -4.87 35.26 -10.18
CA ILE A 10 -5.83 34.41 -9.47
C ILE A 10 -7.27 34.87 -9.74
N LYS A 11 -7.54 36.17 -9.60
CA LYS A 11 -8.86 36.75 -9.86
C LYS A 11 -9.30 36.49 -11.30
N GLN A 12 -8.38 36.61 -12.26
CA GLN A 12 -8.67 36.39 -13.67
C GLN A 12 -8.87 34.91 -14.00
N GLY A 13 -8.11 34.00 -13.38
CA GLY A 13 -8.32 32.55 -13.48
C GLY A 13 -9.68 32.13 -12.94
N LEU A 14 -10.10 32.65 -11.78
CA LEU A 14 -11.45 32.42 -11.24
C LEU A 14 -12.52 32.98 -12.16
N ALA A 15 -12.35 34.20 -12.67
CA ALA A 15 -13.29 34.80 -13.61
C ALA A 15 -13.44 33.97 -14.90
N ASN A 16 -12.36 33.38 -15.40
CA ASN A 16 -12.41 32.48 -16.56
C ASN A 16 -13.29 31.26 -16.28
N ILE A 17 -13.16 30.62 -15.12
CA ILE A 17 -13.98 29.46 -14.72
C ILE A 17 -15.48 29.82 -14.78
N PHE A 18 -15.85 30.97 -14.21
CA PHE A 18 -17.24 31.43 -14.20
C PHE A 18 -17.74 31.88 -15.57
N ARG A 19 -16.86 32.26 -16.50
CA ARG A 19 -17.26 32.63 -17.86
C ARG A 19 -17.44 31.41 -18.74
N ASN A 20 -16.68 30.33 -18.48
CA ASN A 20 -16.73 29.06 -19.21
C ASN A 20 -17.28 27.91 -18.35
N LYS A 21 -18.46 28.12 -17.74
CA LYS A 21 -19.00 27.24 -16.69
C LYS A 21 -19.17 25.80 -17.13
N MET A 22 -19.67 25.56 -18.34
CA MET A 22 -19.98 24.21 -18.82
C MET A 22 -18.73 23.34 -18.99
N PHE A 23 -17.70 23.87 -19.65
CA PHE A 23 -16.45 23.14 -19.85
C PHE A 23 -15.64 23.02 -18.57
N SER A 24 -15.64 24.06 -17.72
CA SER A 24 -14.99 24.00 -16.42
C SER A 24 -15.64 22.95 -15.51
N LEU A 25 -16.99 22.91 -15.46
CA LEU A 25 -17.73 21.91 -14.70
C LEU A 25 -17.47 20.50 -15.23
N ALA A 26 -17.47 20.31 -16.55
CA ALA A 26 -17.17 19.02 -17.17
C ALA A 26 -15.76 18.54 -16.78
N SER A 27 -14.75 19.41 -16.84
CA SER A 27 -13.40 19.07 -16.39
C SER A 27 -13.31 18.77 -14.90
N ILE A 28 -13.96 19.56 -14.04
CA ILE A 28 -14.02 19.29 -12.59
C ILE A 28 -14.65 17.91 -12.36
N ALA A 29 -15.77 17.61 -13.01
CA ALA A 29 -16.47 16.33 -12.87
C ALA A 29 -15.58 15.16 -13.31
N THR A 30 -14.87 15.27 -14.43
CA THR A 30 -14.01 14.16 -14.88
C THR A 30 -12.77 13.98 -14.00
N ILE A 31 -12.10 15.06 -13.59
CA ILE A 31 -11.00 14.97 -12.63
C ILE A 31 -11.49 14.35 -11.32
N SER A 32 -12.67 14.76 -10.86
CA SER A 32 -13.30 14.18 -9.67
C SER A 32 -13.53 12.69 -9.84
N ALA A 33 -14.06 12.25 -10.97
CA ALA A 33 -14.25 10.82 -11.25
C ALA A 33 -12.92 10.04 -11.31
N CYS A 34 -11.89 10.60 -11.96
CA CYS A 34 -10.56 9.98 -12.04
C CYS A 34 -9.90 9.87 -10.66
N LEU A 35 -9.93 10.94 -9.86
CA LEU A 35 -9.35 10.95 -8.51
C LEU A 35 -10.20 10.15 -7.52
N PHE A 36 -11.51 10.04 -7.73
CA PHE A 36 -12.37 9.13 -6.97
C PHE A 36 -11.96 7.67 -7.21
N LEU A 37 -11.84 7.27 -8.48
CA LEU A 37 -11.38 5.92 -8.83
C LEU A 37 -9.98 5.65 -8.29
N PHE A 38 -9.06 6.59 -8.45
CA PHE A 38 -7.72 6.50 -7.87
C PHE A 38 -7.77 6.25 -6.37
N GLY A 39 -8.50 7.07 -5.62
CA GLY A 39 -8.58 6.94 -4.18
C GLY A 39 -9.30 5.68 -3.71
N LEU A 40 -10.29 5.21 -4.46
CA LEU A 40 -10.96 3.93 -4.22
C LEU A 40 -9.99 2.75 -4.44
N PHE A 41 -9.25 2.73 -5.54
CA PHE A 41 -8.23 1.71 -5.79
C PHE A 41 -7.13 1.77 -4.72
N TYR A 42 -6.63 2.96 -4.40
CA TYR A 42 -5.64 3.13 -3.34
C TYR A 42 -6.14 2.57 -2.00
N ALA A 43 -7.37 2.88 -1.61
CA ALA A 43 -7.95 2.35 -0.37
C ALA A 43 -8.05 0.82 -0.39
N ILE A 44 -8.49 0.21 -1.51
CA ILE A 44 -8.54 -1.24 -1.64
C ILE A 44 -7.15 -1.85 -1.52
N VAL A 45 -6.17 -1.33 -2.25
CA VAL A 45 -4.79 -1.84 -2.25
C VAL A 45 -4.14 -1.69 -0.88
N ALA A 46 -4.27 -0.52 -0.24
CA ALA A 46 -3.67 -0.28 1.07
C ALA A 46 -4.26 -1.22 2.14
N ASN A 47 -5.58 -1.46 2.11
CA ASN A 47 -6.21 -2.43 3.01
C ASN A 47 -5.79 -3.86 2.67
N PHE A 48 -5.74 -4.23 1.40
CA PHE A 48 -5.33 -5.57 0.98
C PHE A 48 -3.89 -5.86 1.41
N GLN A 49 -2.97 -4.92 1.17
CA GLN A 49 -1.58 -5.01 1.60
C GLN A 49 -1.46 -5.11 3.13
N HIS A 50 -2.29 -4.36 3.86
CA HIS A 50 -2.31 -4.45 5.32
C HIS A 50 -2.80 -5.83 5.78
N ILE A 51 -3.88 -6.36 5.22
CA ILE A 51 -4.39 -7.70 5.53
C ILE A 51 -3.36 -8.77 5.20
N VAL A 52 -2.70 -8.68 4.04
CA VAL A 52 -1.63 -9.60 3.65
C VAL A 52 -0.49 -9.52 4.66
N ARG A 53 -0.01 -8.33 5.02
CA ARG A 53 1.07 -8.18 5.99
C ARG A 53 0.70 -8.75 7.36
N THR A 54 -0.51 -8.51 7.84
CA THR A 54 -0.99 -9.09 9.11
C THR A 54 -1.06 -10.63 9.02
N ALA A 55 -1.43 -11.18 7.86
CA ALA A 55 -1.38 -12.62 7.63
C ALA A 55 0.06 -13.15 7.54
N GLU A 56 0.99 -12.40 6.94
CA GLU A 56 2.42 -12.71 6.89
C GLU A 56 3.05 -12.74 8.28
N GLU A 57 2.68 -11.81 9.16
CA GLU A 57 3.08 -11.79 10.57
C GLU A 57 2.61 -13.04 11.33
N GLY A 58 1.58 -13.75 10.84
CA GLY A 58 1.16 -15.04 11.39
C GLY A 58 1.86 -16.26 10.77
N VAL A 59 2.65 -16.08 9.70
CA VAL A 59 3.38 -17.17 9.05
C VAL A 59 4.81 -17.20 9.59
N SER A 60 5.05 -18.06 10.58
CA SER A 60 6.39 -18.32 11.09
C SER A 60 7.12 -19.39 10.27
N VAL A 61 8.44 -19.28 10.25
CA VAL A 61 9.34 -20.39 9.88
C VAL A 61 9.67 -21.12 11.17
N THR A 62 9.29 -22.40 11.27
CA THR A 62 9.57 -23.20 12.47
C THR A 62 10.89 -23.95 12.28
N VAL A 63 11.80 -23.76 13.22
CA VAL A 63 13.13 -24.36 13.22
C VAL A 63 13.20 -25.39 14.33
N PHE A 64 13.38 -26.65 13.96
CA PHE A 64 13.55 -27.76 14.90
C PHE A 64 15.02 -28.15 14.99
N PHE A 65 15.46 -28.45 16.20
CA PHE A 65 16.83 -28.90 16.48
C PHE A 65 16.93 -30.43 16.51
N HIS A 66 18.16 -30.92 16.45
CA HIS A 66 18.44 -32.30 16.81
C HIS A 66 18.30 -32.50 18.33
N TYR A 67 17.74 -33.62 18.77
CA TYR A 67 17.55 -33.97 20.18
C TYR A 67 17.88 -35.44 20.42
N GLU A 68 18.09 -35.83 21.69
CA GLU A 68 18.33 -37.24 22.03
C GLU A 68 17.00 -38.00 22.12
N GLY A 69 16.72 -38.90 21.16
CA GLY A 69 15.52 -39.74 21.19
C GLY A 69 15.22 -40.47 19.88
N GLU A 70 14.17 -41.29 19.87
CA GLU A 70 13.62 -41.82 18.62
C GLU A 70 12.84 -40.71 17.89
N LEU A 71 13.27 -40.37 16.68
CA LEU A 71 12.60 -39.35 15.88
C LEU A 71 11.26 -39.90 15.34
N PRO A 72 10.17 -39.13 15.41
CA PRO A 72 8.86 -39.54 14.87
C PRO A 72 8.89 -39.80 13.35
N ASP A 73 9.85 -39.20 12.64
CA ASP A 73 9.97 -39.25 11.16
C ASP A 73 10.84 -40.42 10.64
N GLY A 74 11.35 -41.31 11.51
CA GLY A 74 12.16 -42.47 11.10
C GLY A 74 13.54 -42.11 10.50
N CYS A 75 14.04 -40.89 10.73
CA CYS A 75 15.36 -40.48 10.29
C CYS A 75 16.45 -41.20 11.10
N GLU A 76 17.30 -41.95 10.40
CA GLU A 76 18.47 -42.63 10.96
C GLU A 76 19.58 -41.63 11.32
N GLN A 77 20.07 -41.75 12.56
CA GLN A 77 21.42 -41.36 13.04
C GLN A 77 21.74 -39.86 13.09
N HIS A 78 21.75 -39.31 14.30
CA HIS A 78 22.53 -38.12 14.62
C HIS A 78 24.02 -38.42 14.45
N PHE A 79 24.78 -37.55 13.78
CA PHE A 79 26.24 -37.59 13.87
C PHE A 79 26.68 -37.05 15.24
N GLU A 80 27.78 -37.61 15.77
CA GLU A 80 28.34 -37.23 17.07
C GLU A 80 28.65 -35.72 17.09
N GLY A 81 27.99 -34.99 18.01
CA GLY A 81 28.13 -33.53 18.15
C GLY A 81 27.08 -32.66 17.43
N GLN A 82 26.05 -33.25 16.80
CA GLN A 82 24.96 -32.47 16.18
C GLN A 82 23.83 -32.07 17.14
N VAL A 83 23.71 -32.75 18.29
CA VAL A 83 22.71 -32.37 19.31
C VAL A 83 23.25 -31.15 20.08
N PRO A 84 22.63 -29.96 19.94
CA PRO A 84 23.07 -28.76 20.64
C PRO A 84 22.74 -28.85 22.14
N THR A 85 23.58 -28.22 22.95
CA THR A 85 23.23 -27.92 24.35
C THR A 85 22.17 -26.81 24.41
N ALA A 86 21.46 -26.69 25.53
CA ALA A 86 20.49 -25.60 25.73
C ALA A 86 21.11 -24.20 25.54
N GLU A 87 22.34 -24.00 26.00
CA GLU A 87 23.10 -22.76 25.78
C GLU A 87 23.35 -22.50 24.28
N ARG A 88 23.65 -23.57 23.52
CA ARG A 88 23.87 -23.47 22.07
C ARG A 88 22.59 -23.16 21.31
N ILE A 89 21.46 -23.71 21.73
CA ILE A 89 20.14 -23.39 21.17
C ILE A 89 19.86 -21.90 21.37
N GLU A 90 20.10 -21.36 22.57
CA GLU A 90 19.93 -19.94 22.86
C GLU A 90 20.84 -19.05 22.00
N GLU A 91 22.11 -19.42 21.82
CA GLU A 91 23.04 -18.71 20.93
C GLU A 91 22.54 -18.66 19.48
N ILE A 92 22.00 -19.78 18.98
CA ILE A 92 21.41 -19.84 17.64
C ILE A 92 20.18 -18.93 17.58
N GLY A 93 19.32 -18.95 18.60
CA GLY A 93 18.19 -18.03 18.72
C GLY A 93 18.59 -16.55 18.63
N GLN A 94 19.66 -16.15 19.32
CA GLN A 94 20.20 -14.78 19.25
C GLN A 94 20.77 -14.45 17.87
N GLN A 95 21.44 -15.40 17.21
CA GLN A 95 21.93 -15.22 15.84
C GLN A 95 20.78 -15.03 14.85
N ILE A 96 19.69 -15.80 14.98
CA ILE A 96 18.48 -15.65 14.18
C ILE A 96 17.89 -14.24 14.40
N ALA A 97 17.72 -13.82 15.65
CA ALA A 97 17.16 -12.51 16.00
C ALA A 97 18.00 -11.32 15.48
N GLY A 98 19.30 -11.51 15.28
CA GLY A 98 20.20 -10.49 14.74
C GLY A 98 20.14 -10.29 13.23
N ARG A 99 19.37 -11.10 12.48
CA ARG A 99 19.29 -11.03 11.02
C ARG A 99 18.33 -9.94 10.56
N VAL A 100 18.66 -9.29 9.45
CA VAL A 100 17.86 -8.16 8.92
C VAL A 100 16.49 -8.58 8.39
N GLU A 101 16.39 -9.83 7.95
CA GLU A 101 15.15 -10.42 7.46
C GLU A 101 14.20 -10.90 8.56
N VAL A 102 14.65 -10.94 9.82
CA VAL A 102 13.87 -11.42 10.97
C VAL A 102 13.21 -10.24 11.69
N SER A 103 11.93 -10.39 12.02
CA SER A 103 11.13 -9.41 12.77
C SER A 103 11.10 -9.76 14.26
N SER A 104 10.79 -11.02 14.58
CA SER A 104 10.80 -11.56 15.94
C SER A 104 11.14 -13.05 15.92
N VAL A 105 11.61 -13.54 17.07
CA VAL A 105 11.95 -14.94 17.31
C VAL A 105 11.33 -15.36 18.62
N GLU A 106 10.56 -16.43 18.61
CA GLU A 106 9.91 -16.98 19.80
C GLU A 106 10.39 -18.41 20.01
N PHE A 107 10.92 -18.69 21.20
CA PHE A 107 11.26 -20.05 21.61
C PHE A 107 9.98 -20.74 22.08
N VAL A 108 9.72 -21.94 21.57
CA VAL A 108 8.59 -22.76 21.96
C VAL A 108 9.13 -24.10 22.43
N SER A 109 8.93 -24.38 23.72
CA SER A 109 9.29 -25.67 24.31
C SER A 109 8.39 -26.79 23.82
N ASP A 110 8.88 -28.02 23.86
CA ASP A 110 8.09 -29.22 23.57
C ASP A 110 6.79 -29.33 24.41
N GLU A 111 6.83 -28.96 25.68
CA GLU A 111 5.68 -28.92 26.58
C GLU A 111 4.64 -27.89 26.14
N GLU A 112 5.08 -26.68 25.80
CA GLU A 112 4.22 -25.58 25.35
C GLU A 112 3.61 -25.88 23.97
N ALA A 113 4.40 -26.44 23.06
CA ALA A 113 3.94 -26.87 21.74
C ALA A 113 2.82 -27.92 21.88
N TRP A 114 3.00 -28.89 22.78
CA TRP A 114 2.00 -29.93 23.04
C TRP A 114 0.76 -29.40 23.74
N GLU A 115 0.91 -28.45 24.67
CA GLU A 115 -0.23 -27.84 25.36
C GLU A 115 -1.13 -27.07 24.40
N THR A 116 -0.55 -26.31 23.46
CA THR A 116 -1.29 -25.58 22.43
C THR A 116 -1.92 -26.54 21.42
N PHE A 117 -1.12 -27.44 20.82
CA PHE A 117 -1.60 -28.36 19.79
C PHE A 117 -2.69 -29.30 20.31
N GLY A 118 -2.50 -29.83 21.52
CA GLY A 118 -3.43 -30.74 22.17
C GLY A 118 -4.81 -30.12 22.37
N LYS A 119 -4.86 -28.90 22.91
CA LYS A 119 -6.12 -28.17 23.12
C LYS A 119 -6.83 -27.85 21.81
N ASP A 120 -6.09 -27.40 20.80
CA ASP A 120 -6.66 -26.97 19.52
C ASP A 120 -7.25 -28.15 18.71
N TYR A 121 -6.58 -29.31 18.71
CA TYR A 121 -6.99 -30.46 17.89
C TYR A 121 -7.85 -31.48 18.63
N PHE A 122 -7.62 -31.67 19.93
CA PHE A 122 -8.25 -32.73 20.72
C PHE A 122 -9.11 -32.20 21.89
N GLY A 123 -9.10 -30.89 22.13
CA GLY A 123 -9.86 -30.24 23.21
C GLY A 123 -9.12 -30.24 24.55
N GLU A 124 -9.73 -29.64 25.58
CA GLU A 124 -9.11 -29.43 26.91
C GLU A 124 -8.68 -30.73 27.61
N ASP A 125 -9.35 -31.86 27.32
CA ASP A 125 -9.11 -33.15 27.97
C ASP A 125 -8.14 -34.06 27.17
N PHE A 126 -7.37 -33.50 26.22
CA PHE A 126 -6.47 -34.28 25.35
C PHE A 126 -5.45 -35.13 26.13
N LYS A 127 -5.07 -34.70 27.34
CA LYS A 127 -4.14 -35.39 28.23
C LYS A 127 -4.69 -36.72 28.76
N ASP A 128 -6.00 -36.93 28.74
CA ASP A 128 -6.61 -38.21 29.12
C ASP A 128 -6.39 -39.30 28.05
N GLY A 129 -6.24 -38.89 26.79
CA GLY A 129 -5.94 -39.78 25.66
C GLY A 129 -4.45 -40.00 25.43
N PHE A 130 -3.60 -39.06 25.86
CA PHE A 130 -2.16 -39.05 25.65
C PHE A 130 -1.44 -38.71 26.97
N PRO A 131 -1.13 -39.72 27.79
CA PRO A 131 -0.51 -39.50 29.10
C PRO A 131 0.94 -39.00 29.02
N ASP A 132 1.64 -39.29 27.92
CA ASP A 132 3.00 -38.81 27.63
C ASP A 132 2.97 -37.77 26.51
N ASN A 133 3.91 -36.81 26.52
CA ASN A 133 4.06 -35.79 25.47
C ASN A 133 4.69 -36.43 24.20
N PRO A 134 3.95 -36.55 23.08
CA PRO A 134 4.49 -37.10 21.84
C PRO A 134 5.48 -36.16 21.13
N LEU A 135 5.56 -34.89 21.53
CA LEU A 135 6.49 -33.88 21.01
C LEU A 135 7.76 -33.74 21.88
N ALA A 136 7.98 -34.63 22.85
CA ALA A 136 9.12 -34.55 23.76
C ALA A 136 10.46 -34.46 22.99
N GLY A 137 11.25 -33.43 23.30
CA GLY A 137 12.51 -33.12 22.62
C GLY A 137 12.37 -32.30 21.33
N GLU A 138 11.16 -31.97 20.88
CA GLU A 138 10.93 -31.13 19.70
C GLU A 138 10.88 -29.62 20.03
N ASP A 139 11.83 -29.15 20.83
CA ASP A 139 12.03 -27.72 21.05
C ASP A 139 12.25 -27.00 19.71
N SER A 140 11.63 -25.83 19.56
CA SER A 140 11.64 -25.12 18.29
C SER A 140 11.70 -23.60 18.46
N TYR A 141 12.23 -22.94 17.42
CA TYR A 141 12.03 -21.50 17.26
C TYR A 141 10.97 -21.24 16.19
N GLN A 142 10.01 -20.38 16.52
CA GLN A 142 9.13 -19.75 15.55
C GLN A 142 9.75 -18.41 15.15
N VAL A 143 10.16 -18.32 13.88
CA VAL A 143 10.84 -17.15 13.34
C VAL A 143 9.89 -16.39 12.43
N PHE A 144 9.56 -15.17 12.82
CA PHE A 144 8.70 -14.28 12.06
C PHE A 144 9.54 -13.37 11.16
N LEU A 145 9.18 -13.31 9.89
CA LEU A 145 9.93 -12.56 8.89
C LEU A 145 9.46 -11.09 8.83
N SER A 146 10.41 -10.18 8.62
CA SER A 146 10.10 -8.78 8.30
C SER A 146 9.59 -8.61 6.87
N ASP A 147 9.99 -9.51 5.97
CA ASP A 147 9.54 -9.57 4.58
C ASP A 147 9.53 -11.03 4.13
N VAL A 148 8.34 -11.54 3.78
CA VAL A 148 8.15 -12.93 3.37
C VAL A 148 8.89 -13.28 2.08
N SER A 149 9.21 -12.30 1.23
CA SER A 149 10.04 -12.52 0.05
C SER A 149 11.48 -12.95 0.39
N MET A 150 11.96 -12.67 1.61
CA MET A 150 13.29 -13.07 2.07
C MET A 150 13.31 -14.46 2.73
N GLN A 151 12.17 -15.16 2.81
CA GLN A 151 12.06 -16.48 3.44
C GLN A 151 13.07 -17.48 2.87
N GLY A 152 13.23 -17.55 1.55
CA GLY A 152 14.16 -18.49 0.92
C GLY A 152 15.61 -18.29 1.34
N THR A 153 16.03 -17.04 1.56
CA THR A 153 17.37 -16.70 2.06
C THR A 153 17.54 -17.15 3.51
N LEU A 154 16.54 -16.91 4.36
CA LEU A 154 16.57 -17.33 5.77
C LEU A 154 16.62 -18.86 5.87
N VAL A 155 15.75 -19.56 5.16
CA VAL A 155 15.66 -21.03 5.16
C VAL A 155 16.99 -21.64 4.71
N SER A 156 17.56 -21.17 3.60
CA SER A 156 18.85 -21.69 3.10
C SER A 156 19.98 -21.52 4.12
N TRP A 157 19.94 -20.43 4.91
CA TRP A 157 20.91 -20.21 5.97
C TRP A 157 20.64 -21.09 7.20
N LEU A 158 19.38 -21.25 7.61
CA LEU A 158 18.99 -22.13 8.72
C LEU A 158 19.37 -23.60 8.44
N GLU A 159 19.10 -24.08 7.23
CA GLU A 159 19.47 -25.43 6.78
C GLU A 159 21.00 -25.64 6.71
N SER A 160 21.79 -24.55 6.69
CA SER A 160 23.25 -24.64 6.72
C SER A 160 23.83 -24.82 8.14
N ILE A 161 23.02 -24.65 9.18
CA ILE A 161 23.43 -24.81 10.58
C ILE A 161 23.42 -26.32 10.92
N PRO A 162 24.57 -26.93 11.26
CA PRO A 162 24.65 -28.38 11.52
C PRO A 162 23.74 -28.92 12.63
N GLU A 163 23.40 -28.07 13.59
CA GLU A 163 22.55 -28.38 14.74
C GLU A 163 21.04 -28.25 14.45
N VAL A 164 20.67 -27.64 13.30
CA VAL A 164 19.29 -27.52 12.84
C VAL A 164 18.90 -28.79 12.08
N ARG A 165 17.86 -29.47 12.57
CA ARG A 165 17.37 -30.72 12.01
C ARG A 165 16.42 -30.49 10.84
N LEU A 166 15.44 -29.60 11.06
CA LEU A 166 14.31 -29.46 10.15
C LEU A 166 13.81 -28.01 10.21
N VAL A 167 13.65 -27.43 9.03
CA VAL A 167 13.03 -26.12 8.85
C VAL A 167 11.68 -26.32 8.18
N ARG A 168 10.59 -26.06 8.90
CA ARG A 168 9.23 -26.10 8.35
C ARG A 168 8.84 -24.68 7.92
N TYR A 169 8.52 -24.53 6.64
CA TYR A 169 8.04 -23.27 6.06
C TYR A 169 7.03 -23.58 4.95
N SER A 170 6.14 -22.63 4.67
CA SER A 170 5.19 -22.74 3.56
C SER A 170 5.64 -21.89 2.37
N GLU A 171 6.39 -22.52 1.47
CA GLU A 171 6.86 -21.89 0.21
C GLU A 171 5.68 -21.44 -0.66
N ALA A 172 4.59 -22.22 -0.67
CA ALA A 172 3.37 -21.89 -1.39
C ALA A 172 2.68 -20.63 -0.83
N THR A 173 2.63 -20.47 0.49
CA THR A 173 2.07 -19.26 1.11
C THR A 173 2.95 -18.05 0.81
N ALA A 174 4.29 -18.18 0.92
CA ALA A 174 5.20 -17.08 0.64
C ALA A 174 5.16 -16.60 -0.82
N ASN A 175 5.21 -17.53 -1.77
CA ASN A 175 5.19 -17.21 -3.19
C ASN A 175 3.84 -16.63 -3.64
N THR A 176 2.73 -17.12 -3.08
CA THR A 176 1.39 -16.60 -3.42
C THR A 176 1.16 -15.20 -2.86
N LEU A 177 1.53 -14.93 -1.60
CA LEU A 177 1.36 -13.60 -1.00
C LEU A 177 2.22 -12.54 -1.70
N SER A 178 3.50 -12.84 -1.92
CA SER A 178 4.42 -11.95 -2.65
C SER A 178 3.97 -11.72 -4.10
N GLY A 179 3.60 -12.78 -4.82
CA GLY A 179 3.14 -12.70 -6.21
C GLY A 179 1.87 -11.86 -6.37
N VAL A 180 0.91 -12.00 -5.45
CA VAL A 180 -0.32 -11.20 -5.45
C VAL A 180 -0.04 -9.72 -5.17
N ASN A 181 0.84 -9.40 -4.22
CA ASN A 181 1.22 -8.02 -3.93
C ASN A 181 1.84 -7.34 -5.17
N LEU A 182 2.77 -8.02 -5.85
CA LEU A 182 3.38 -7.51 -7.08
C LEU A 182 2.35 -7.30 -8.21
N LEU A 183 1.46 -8.27 -8.42
CA LEU A 183 0.41 -8.17 -9.43
C LEU A 183 -0.48 -6.95 -9.19
N ILE A 184 -0.94 -6.78 -7.95
CA ILE A 184 -1.79 -5.65 -7.56
C ILE A 184 -1.06 -4.32 -7.77
N ALA A 185 0.23 -4.25 -7.41
CA ALA A 185 1.04 -3.06 -7.61
C ALA A 185 1.15 -2.68 -9.10
N TYR A 186 1.46 -3.63 -9.98
CA TYR A 186 1.59 -3.38 -11.42
C TYR A 186 0.27 -2.95 -12.07
N VAL A 187 -0.83 -3.64 -11.76
CA VAL A 187 -2.17 -3.29 -12.28
C VAL A 187 -2.56 -1.87 -11.82
N SER A 188 -2.30 -1.54 -10.55
CA SER A 188 -2.60 -0.21 -10.00
C SER A 188 -1.83 0.90 -10.71
N ILE A 189 -0.52 0.71 -10.92
CA ILE A 189 0.33 1.67 -11.65
C ILE A 189 -0.22 1.88 -13.08
N GLY A 190 -0.61 0.80 -13.75
CA GLY A 190 -1.18 0.86 -15.11
C GLY A 190 -2.47 1.69 -15.17
N ILE A 191 -3.42 1.44 -14.27
CA ILE A 191 -4.68 2.19 -14.19
C ILE A 191 -4.42 3.67 -13.89
N ILE A 192 -3.53 3.97 -12.93
CA ILE A 192 -3.16 5.35 -12.58
C ILE A 192 -2.61 6.08 -13.79
N ALA A 193 -1.67 5.49 -14.53
CA ALA A 193 -1.07 6.11 -15.71
C ALA A 193 -2.13 6.48 -16.77
N ILE A 194 -3.10 5.59 -17.01
CA ILE A 194 -4.22 5.84 -17.93
C ILE A 194 -5.10 7.00 -17.44
N LEU A 195 -5.49 6.99 -16.17
CA LEU A 195 -6.33 8.04 -15.58
C LEU A 195 -5.66 9.43 -15.63
N LEU A 196 -4.35 9.47 -15.38
CA LEU A 196 -3.55 10.71 -15.50
C LEU A 196 -3.53 11.23 -16.94
N ALA A 197 -3.29 10.36 -17.93
CA ALA A 197 -3.27 10.74 -19.34
C ALA A 197 -4.63 11.31 -19.80
N VAL A 198 -5.73 10.65 -19.43
CA VAL A 198 -7.09 11.12 -19.72
C VAL A 198 -7.37 12.47 -19.07
N SER A 199 -6.99 12.64 -17.80
CA SER A 199 -7.21 13.89 -17.08
C SER A 199 -6.45 15.06 -17.70
N ILE A 200 -5.17 14.86 -18.06
CA ILE A 200 -4.35 15.87 -18.74
C ILE A 200 -4.99 16.25 -20.08
N PHE A 201 -5.47 15.28 -20.86
CA PHE A 201 -6.12 15.52 -22.15
C PHE A 201 -7.39 16.38 -22.01
N LEU A 202 -8.22 16.11 -21.00
CA LEU A 202 -9.46 16.85 -20.79
C LEU A 202 -9.23 18.27 -20.30
N ILE A 203 -8.28 18.48 -19.38
CA ILE A 203 -7.90 19.85 -18.96
C ILE A 203 -7.33 20.62 -20.16
N SER A 204 -6.51 19.94 -20.96
CA SER A 204 -5.94 20.53 -22.16
C SER A 204 -7.03 21.07 -23.10
N ASN A 205 -8.11 20.30 -23.27
CA ASN A 205 -9.26 20.69 -24.08
C ASN A 205 -10.00 21.91 -23.49
N THR A 206 -10.31 21.89 -22.19
CA THR A 206 -11.03 22.99 -21.53
C THR A 206 -10.26 24.30 -21.57
N VAL A 207 -8.94 24.25 -21.36
CA VAL A 207 -8.07 25.43 -21.46
C VAL A 207 -8.01 25.93 -22.91
N ALA A 208 -8.01 25.03 -23.91
CA ALA A 208 -7.96 25.42 -25.32
C ALA A 208 -9.23 26.18 -25.72
N VAL A 209 -10.40 25.69 -25.28
CA VAL A 209 -11.69 26.38 -25.46
C VAL A 209 -11.66 27.74 -24.76
N GLY A 210 -11.16 27.80 -23.52
CA GLY A 210 -11.00 29.05 -22.76
C GLY A 210 -10.13 30.08 -23.48
N ILE A 211 -9.01 29.66 -24.07
CA ILE A 211 -8.14 30.53 -24.89
C ILE A 211 -8.87 30.99 -26.15
N SER A 212 -9.61 30.10 -26.83
CA SER A 212 -10.34 30.44 -28.06
C SER A 212 -11.39 31.53 -27.82
N VAL A 213 -12.12 31.47 -26.70
CA VAL A 213 -13.12 32.47 -26.31
C VAL A 213 -12.49 33.84 -25.98
N ARG A 214 -11.19 33.88 -25.66
CA ARG A 214 -10.45 35.11 -25.29
C ARG A 214 -9.45 35.55 -26.35
N LYS A 215 -9.48 34.95 -27.54
CA LYS A 215 -8.46 35.16 -28.58
C LYS A 215 -8.30 36.64 -28.96
N GLU A 216 -9.40 37.38 -29.08
CA GLU A 216 -9.37 38.81 -29.42
C GLU A 216 -8.74 39.66 -28.30
N GLU A 217 -9.18 39.48 -27.04
CA GLU A 217 -8.59 40.16 -25.87
C GLU A 217 -7.08 39.88 -25.77
N ILE A 218 -6.68 38.63 -25.96
CA ILE A 218 -5.28 38.20 -25.93
C ILE A 218 -4.47 38.85 -27.05
N SER A 219 -5.05 38.93 -28.25
CA SER A 219 -4.39 39.55 -29.40
C SER A 219 -4.11 41.03 -29.13
N ILE A 220 -5.09 41.77 -28.59
CA ILE A 220 -4.93 43.18 -28.20
C ILE A 220 -3.83 43.34 -27.14
N MET A 221 -3.81 42.48 -26.11
CA MET A 221 -2.76 42.52 -25.08
C MET A 221 -1.37 42.28 -25.66
N LYS A 222 -1.23 41.35 -26.62
CA LYS A 222 0.05 41.14 -27.32
C LYS A 222 0.47 42.36 -28.15
N TYR A 223 -0.46 43.02 -28.84
CA TYR A 223 -0.16 44.24 -29.61
C TYR A 223 0.31 45.42 -28.73
N ILE A 224 -0.11 45.49 -27.47
CA ILE A 224 0.32 46.52 -26.50
C ILE A 224 1.63 46.13 -25.79
N GLY A 225 2.23 44.98 -26.14
CA GLY A 225 3.53 44.53 -25.63
C GLY A 225 3.48 43.69 -24.36
N ALA A 226 2.34 43.07 -24.03
CA ALA A 226 2.25 42.15 -22.90
C ALA A 226 3.15 40.91 -23.11
N THR A 227 3.88 40.52 -22.06
CA THR A 227 4.73 39.32 -22.11
C THR A 227 3.90 38.04 -22.23
N ASP A 228 4.44 37.04 -22.93
CA ASP A 228 3.81 35.71 -23.06
C ASP A 228 3.44 35.12 -21.70
N PHE A 229 4.29 35.27 -20.69
CA PHE A 229 4.01 34.78 -19.34
C PHE A 229 2.77 35.46 -18.73
N PHE A 230 2.62 36.78 -18.88
CA PHE A 230 1.48 37.53 -18.34
C PHE A 230 0.16 37.10 -18.98
N VAL A 231 0.16 36.82 -20.28
CA VAL A 231 -1.03 36.33 -21.02
C VAL A 231 -1.38 34.89 -20.64
N ARG A 232 -0.38 34.06 -20.33
CA ARG A 232 -0.51 32.63 -20.08
C ARG A 232 -0.88 32.30 -18.64
N ALA A 233 -0.39 33.08 -17.68
CA ALA A 233 -0.55 32.81 -16.25
C ALA A 233 -2.01 32.61 -15.80
N PRO A 234 -3.02 33.39 -16.28
CA PRO A 234 -4.42 33.19 -15.87
C PRO A 234 -4.96 31.79 -16.22
N PHE A 235 -4.58 31.25 -17.37
CA PHE A 235 -5.02 29.91 -17.84
C PHE A 235 -4.33 28.77 -17.08
N VAL A 236 -3.09 28.97 -16.66
CA VAL A 236 -2.39 28.01 -15.80
C VAL A 236 -3.04 27.97 -14.41
N VAL A 237 -3.35 29.14 -13.85
CA VAL A 237 -4.03 29.24 -12.55
C VAL A 237 -5.46 28.68 -12.63
N GLU A 238 -6.19 28.93 -13.72
CA GLU A 238 -7.50 28.31 -13.98
C GLU A 238 -7.44 26.79 -13.92
N GLY A 239 -6.48 26.15 -14.62
CA GLY A 239 -6.33 24.70 -14.59
C GLY A 239 -5.93 24.16 -13.23
N MET A 240 -5.04 24.85 -12.51
CA MET A 240 -4.67 24.47 -11.14
C MET A 240 -5.87 24.52 -10.17
N ILE A 241 -6.72 25.56 -10.28
CA ILE A 241 -7.93 25.69 -9.45
C ILE A 241 -8.94 24.61 -9.80
N ILE A 242 -9.17 24.35 -11.09
CA ILE A 242 -10.03 23.26 -11.56
C ILE A 242 -9.54 21.90 -11.02
N GLY A 243 -8.23 21.66 -11.10
CA GLY A 243 -7.59 20.45 -10.58
C GLY A 243 -7.72 20.32 -9.06
N LEU A 244 -7.58 21.43 -8.33
CA LEU A 244 -7.75 21.46 -6.87
C LEU A 244 -9.19 21.16 -6.46
N ILE A 245 -10.17 21.82 -7.06
CA ILE A 245 -11.59 21.58 -6.79
C ILE A 245 -11.96 20.13 -7.16
N GLY A 246 -11.46 19.67 -8.31
CA GLY A 246 -11.61 18.29 -8.77
C GLY A 246 -10.97 17.25 -7.85
N ALA A 247 -10.03 17.63 -6.97
CA ALA A 247 -9.45 16.73 -5.96
C ALA A 247 -10.20 16.75 -4.63
N ILE A 248 -10.76 17.89 -4.23
CA ILE A 248 -11.47 18.04 -2.96
C ILE A 248 -12.79 17.25 -2.95
N ILE A 249 -13.56 17.33 -4.03
CA ILE A 249 -14.86 16.65 -4.18
C ILE A 249 -14.73 15.12 -3.96
N PRO A 250 -13.83 14.40 -4.67
CA PRO A 250 -13.70 12.96 -4.48
C PRO A 250 -13.14 12.58 -3.11
N LEU A 251 -12.27 13.39 -2.51
CA LEU A 251 -11.78 13.14 -1.14
C LEU A 251 -12.94 13.11 -0.13
N GLY A 252 -13.87 14.06 -0.22
CA GLY A 252 -15.07 14.07 0.64
C GLY A 252 -15.99 12.86 0.40
N LEU A 253 -16.16 12.46 -0.86
CA LEU A 253 -16.93 11.27 -1.22
C LEU A 253 -16.27 9.99 -0.69
N ILE A 254 -14.97 9.81 -0.91
CA ILE A 254 -14.23 8.64 -0.41
C ILE A 254 -14.29 8.60 1.11
N TYR A 255 -14.17 9.73 1.79
CA TYR A 255 -14.27 9.78 3.26
C TYR A 255 -15.61 9.23 3.74
N SER A 256 -16.68 9.64 3.08
CA SER A 256 -18.04 9.23 3.43
C SER A 256 -18.28 7.74 3.11
N VAL A 257 -17.90 7.30 1.91
CA VAL A 257 -18.07 5.93 1.44
C VAL A 257 -17.23 4.97 2.29
N TYR A 258 -15.99 5.31 2.60
CA TYR A 258 -15.07 4.46 3.36
C TYR A 258 -15.52 4.32 4.82
N ASN A 259 -15.91 5.40 5.49
CA ASN A 259 -16.48 5.33 6.84
C ASN A 259 -17.73 4.45 6.87
N TYR A 260 -18.66 4.66 5.92
CA TYR A 260 -19.88 3.86 5.83
C TYR A 260 -19.58 2.39 5.61
N ALA A 261 -18.64 2.08 4.72
CA ALA A 261 -18.20 0.71 4.45
C ALA A 261 -17.59 0.04 5.68
N LEU A 262 -16.69 0.73 6.40
CA LEU A 262 -16.09 0.20 7.63
C LEU A 262 -17.13 -0.09 8.71
N THR A 263 -18.03 0.86 8.99
CA THR A 263 -19.09 0.67 9.99
C THR A 263 -20.02 -0.48 9.60
N TYR A 264 -20.36 -0.61 8.31
CA TYR A 264 -21.21 -1.68 7.82
C TYR A 264 -20.54 -3.06 7.93
N VAL A 265 -19.27 -3.17 7.55
CA VAL A 265 -18.54 -4.44 7.59
C VAL A 265 -18.28 -4.87 9.03
N MET A 266 -17.76 -3.98 9.88
CA MET A 266 -17.47 -4.28 11.29
C MET A 266 -18.74 -4.65 12.07
N GLY A 267 -19.85 -3.92 11.85
CA GLY A 267 -21.11 -4.20 12.54
C GLY A 267 -21.85 -5.45 12.07
N ARG A 268 -21.52 -5.99 10.89
CA ARG A 268 -22.20 -7.17 10.32
C ARG A 268 -21.40 -8.45 10.44
N PHE A 269 -20.07 -8.35 10.52
CA PHE A 269 -19.15 -9.47 10.51
C PHE A 269 -18.21 -9.45 11.73
N GLU A 270 -18.77 -9.36 12.94
CA GLU A 270 -17.98 -9.37 14.19
C GLU A 270 -17.04 -10.56 14.29
N MET A 271 -17.45 -11.74 13.80
CA MET A 271 -16.64 -12.96 13.80
C MET A 271 -15.41 -12.89 12.87
N LEU A 272 -15.46 -12.06 11.81
CA LEU A 272 -14.33 -11.86 10.89
C LEU A 272 -13.48 -10.64 11.27
N SER A 273 -13.91 -9.82 12.24
CA SER A 273 -13.21 -8.60 12.63
C SER A 273 -11.83 -8.85 13.23
N GLY A 274 -11.57 -10.05 13.77
CA GLY A 274 -10.25 -10.43 14.26
C GLY A 274 -9.23 -10.73 13.15
N PHE A 275 -9.70 -11.15 11.97
CA PHE A 275 -8.85 -11.50 10.81
C PHE A 275 -8.80 -10.36 9.76
N LEU A 276 -9.88 -9.59 9.61
CA LEU A 276 -9.98 -8.48 8.66
C LEU A 276 -9.80 -7.14 9.38
N ASN A 277 -8.60 -6.90 9.92
CA ASN A 277 -8.28 -5.60 10.50
C ASN A 277 -8.02 -4.61 9.35
N PHE A 278 -9.01 -3.77 9.04
CA PHE A 278 -8.89 -2.73 8.03
C PHE A 278 -8.15 -1.52 8.59
N LEU A 279 -7.41 -0.81 7.73
CA LEU A 279 -6.78 0.45 8.11
C LEU A 279 -7.84 1.47 8.56
N SER A 280 -7.49 2.28 9.54
CA SER A 280 -8.37 3.37 9.96
C SER A 280 -8.51 4.43 8.87
N VAL A 281 -9.63 5.15 8.87
CA VAL A 281 -9.85 6.25 7.92
C VAL A 281 -8.72 7.29 8.00
N LYS A 282 -8.18 7.53 9.19
CA LYS A 282 -7.09 8.48 9.41
C LYS A 282 -5.80 8.01 8.72
N GLU A 283 -5.45 6.74 8.81
CA GLU A 283 -4.24 6.19 8.19
C GLU A 283 -4.32 6.32 6.66
N ILE A 284 -5.44 5.96 6.06
CA ILE A 284 -5.64 6.12 4.62
C ILE A 284 -5.57 7.59 4.20
N PHE A 285 -6.29 8.47 4.90
CA PHE A 285 -6.34 9.89 4.55
C PHE A 285 -5.03 10.64 4.77
N THR A 286 -4.15 10.15 5.65
CA THR A 286 -2.83 10.74 5.87
C THR A 286 -1.98 10.75 4.60
N ILE A 287 -2.08 9.70 3.78
CA ILE A 287 -1.38 9.61 2.49
C ILE A 287 -2.28 10.07 1.35
N LEU A 288 -3.54 9.61 1.33
CA LEU A 288 -4.45 9.84 0.22
C LEU A 288 -4.75 11.34 -0.01
N ALA A 289 -4.99 12.10 1.06
CA ALA A 289 -5.35 13.52 0.94
C ALA A 289 -4.22 14.38 0.33
N PRO A 290 -2.99 14.39 0.87
CA PRO A 290 -1.91 15.20 0.28
C PRO A 290 -1.55 14.74 -1.13
N VAL A 291 -1.52 13.43 -1.39
CA VAL A 291 -1.23 12.90 -2.73
C VAL A 291 -2.31 13.29 -3.73
N SER A 292 -3.59 13.16 -3.39
CA SER A 292 -4.69 13.51 -4.31
C SER A 292 -4.73 15.01 -4.63
N LEU A 293 -4.46 15.86 -3.63
CA LEU A 293 -4.37 17.31 -3.86
C LEU A 293 -3.17 17.66 -4.74
N LEU A 294 -2.01 17.07 -4.48
CA LEU A 294 -0.80 17.28 -5.26
C LEU A 294 -0.99 16.82 -6.71
N VAL A 295 -1.55 15.63 -6.91
CA VAL A 295 -1.86 15.08 -8.23
C VAL A 295 -2.91 15.95 -8.94
N GLY A 296 -4.00 16.34 -8.28
CA GLY A 296 -5.02 17.20 -8.86
C GLY A 296 -4.46 18.55 -9.35
N VAL A 297 -3.68 19.22 -8.51
CA VAL A 297 -2.99 20.47 -8.88
C VAL A 297 -1.95 20.23 -9.99
N GLY A 298 -1.22 19.13 -9.92
CA GLY A 298 -0.20 18.74 -10.90
C GLY A 298 -0.78 18.49 -12.28
N ILE A 299 -1.87 17.73 -12.38
CA ILE A 299 -2.61 17.51 -13.63
C ILE A 299 -3.15 18.85 -14.16
N GLY A 300 -3.73 19.67 -13.28
CA GLY A 300 -4.22 21.02 -13.63
C GLY A 300 -3.14 21.89 -14.25
N PHE A 301 -1.96 21.91 -13.63
CA PHE A 301 -0.79 22.64 -14.12
C PHE A 301 -0.27 22.08 -15.45
N MET A 302 -0.07 20.76 -15.55
CA MET A 302 0.47 20.10 -16.73
C MET A 302 -0.47 20.19 -17.94
N GLY A 303 -1.78 20.02 -17.73
CA GLY A 303 -2.80 20.17 -18.77
C GLY A 303 -2.83 21.59 -19.31
N SER A 304 -2.87 22.59 -18.42
CA SER A 304 -2.86 24.00 -18.85
C SER A 304 -1.59 24.38 -19.59
N ILE A 305 -0.41 24.01 -19.09
CA ILE A 305 0.86 24.45 -19.70
C ILE A 305 1.09 23.83 -21.08
N SER A 306 0.69 22.58 -21.27
CA SER A 306 0.79 21.87 -22.55
C SER A 306 -0.05 22.57 -23.63
N THR A 307 -1.30 22.90 -23.30
CA THR A 307 -2.20 23.60 -24.21
C THR A 307 -1.75 25.02 -24.52
N VAL A 308 -1.38 25.76 -23.49
CA VAL A 308 -0.92 27.13 -23.61
C VAL A 308 0.30 27.23 -24.53
N ARG A 309 1.28 26.32 -24.39
CA ARG A 309 2.46 26.30 -25.27
C ARG A 309 2.12 25.99 -26.73
N LYS A 310 1.09 25.17 -26.98
CA LYS A 310 0.64 24.81 -28.33
C LYS A 310 -0.21 25.89 -29.00
N HIS A 311 -1.11 26.54 -28.26
CA HIS A 311 -2.15 27.42 -28.83
C HIS A 311 -1.84 28.93 -28.74
N LEU A 312 -0.82 29.35 -27.97
CA LEU A 312 -0.40 30.75 -27.87
C LEU A 312 0.90 31.09 -28.62
N LYS A 313 1.33 30.22 -29.55
CA LYS A 313 2.31 30.58 -30.58
C LYS A 313 1.63 31.51 -31.59
N ILE A 314 1.55 32.79 -31.23
CA ILE A 314 1.26 33.94 -32.10
C ILE A 314 2.37 34.94 -31.82
#